data_AF-A0A9N9ETW6-F1
#
_entry.id   AF-A0A9N9ETW6-F1
#
_cell.length_a   1.000
_cell.length_b   1.000
_cell.length_c   1.000
_cell.angle_alpha   90.00
_cell.angle_beta   90.00
_cell.angle_gamma   90.00
#
_symmetry.space_group_name_H-M   'P 1'
#
loop_
_entity.id
_entity.type
_entity.pdbx_description
1 polymer ?
#
loop_
_entity_poly.entity_id
_entity_poly.type
_entity_poly.pdbx_seq_one_letter_code
_entity_poly.pdbx_strand_id
1 'polypeptide(L)'
;MSVLENLSKLCKKLRTIQIRGDNFDAIQQSMISLIHNQNRLENLIIFGNGVAIGSNYDTTISNILSTVQDVAHSLKKLEIADVFMRDKEALKALIQCKNISTLHFENSFISPENFQSNPLNWKDSRL
;
A
#
# COMPACT_ATOMS: atom_id res chain seq x y z
N MET A 1 -10.63 12.35 -18.11
CA MET A 1 -9.95 12.76 -16.87
C MET A 1 -10.78 12.22 -15.72
N SER A 2 -10.25 11.30 -14.93
CA SER A 2 -11.01 10.64 -13.85
C SER A 2 -11.11 11.55 -12.63
N VAL A 3 -12.12 11.34 -11.77
CA VAL A 3 -12.22 12.05 -10.48
C VAL A 3 -10.93 11.85 -9.65
N LEU A 4 -10.34 10.66 -9.70
CA LEU A 4 -9.13 10.32 -8.96
C LEU A 4 -7.90 11.10 -9.45
N GLU A 5 -7.77 11.34 -10.76
CA GLU A 5 -6.71 12.19 -11.34
C GLU A 5 -6.80 13.65 -10.88
N ASN A 6 -8.01 14.16 -10.66
CA ASN A 6 -8.20 15.51 -10.14
C ASN A 6 -7.87 15.58 -8.65
N LEU A 7 -8.30 14.57 -7.89
CA LEU A 7 -7.98 14.47 -6.47
C LEU A 7 -6.47 14.39 -6.23
N SER A 8 -5.73 13.62 -7.05
CA SER A 8 -4.27 13.51 -6.89
C SER A 8 -3.53 14.83 -7.08
N LYS A 9 -4.08 15.76 -7.87
CA LYS A 9 -3.49 17.10 -8.11
C LYS A 9 -3.87 18.11 -7.03
N LEU A 10 -5.11 18.05 -6.54
CA LEU A 10 -5.67 19.06 -5.64
C LEU A 10 -5.45 18.73 -4.16
N CYS A 11 -5.54 17.45 -3.80
CA CYS A 11 -5.46 17.00 -2.43
C CYS A 11 -4.02 16.67 -2.07
N LYS A 12 -3.42 17.41 -1.13
CA LYS A 12 -2.02 17.22 -0.67
C LYS A 12 -1.88 16.95 0.83
N LYS A 13 -3.00 16.96 1.55
CA LYS A 13 -3.05 16.93 3.03
C LYS A 13 -4.09 15.94 3.57
N LEU A 14 -4.46 14.93 2.77
CA LEU A 14 -5.36 13.89 3.24
C LEU A 14 -4.69 13.11 4.38
N ARG A 15 -5.47 12.86 5.44
CA ARG A 15 -5.03 12.02 6.56
C ARG A 15 -5.36 10.55 6.36
N THR A 16 -6.45 10.27 5.65
CA THR A 16 -6.92 8.92 5.40
C THR A 16 -7.22 8.79 3.92
N ILE A 17 -6.66 7.75 3.30
CA ILE A 17 -7.04 7.27 1.98
C ILE A 17 -7.56 5.85 2.18
N GLN A 18 -8.82 5.66 1.82
CA GLN A 18 -9.44 4.34 1.79
C GLN A 18 -9.91 4.07 0.38
N ILE A 19 -9.53 2.90 -0.12
CA ILE A 19 -9.83 2.49 -1.49
C ILE A 19 -10.46 1.13 -1.41
N ARG A 20 -11.63 1.00 -2.04
CA ARG A 20 -12.37 -0.24 -2.19
C ARG A 20 -12.66 -0.43 -3.66
N GLY A 21 -12.32 -1.58 -4.21
CA GLY A 21 -12.72 -1.89 -5.57
C GLY A 21 -12.02 -3.10 -6.16
N ASP A 22 -12.62 -3.53 -7.27
CA ASP A 22 -12.33 -4.84 -7.85
C ASP A 22 -11.32 -4.77 -9.00
N ASN A 23 -11.03 -3.55 -9.48
CA ASN A 23 -10.17 -3.31 -10.64
C ASN A 23 -9.19 -2.16 -10.37
N PHE A 24 -8.14 -2.48 -9.61
CA PHE A 24 -7.07 -1.52 -9.33
C PHE A 24 -6.27 -1.15 -10.57
N ASP A 25 -6.19 -2.01 -11.60
CA ASP A 25 -5.39 -1.77 -12.80
C ASP A 25 -5.83 -0.47 -13.51
N ALA A 26 -7.14 -0.24 -13.60
CA ALA A 26 -7.70 0.95 -14.23
C ALA A 26 -7.38 2.27 -13.48
N ILE A 27 -7.07 2.19 -12.18
CA ILE A 27 -6.88 3.36 -11.32
C ILE A 27 -5.47 3.47 -10.73
N GLN A 28 -4.59 2.50 -11.01
CA GLN A 28 -3.25 2.37 -10.44
C GLN A 28 -2.45 3.68 -10.46
N GLN A 29 -2.27 4.28 -11.63
CA GLN A 29 -1.46 5.50 -11.78
C GLN A 29 -2.04 6.69 -11.01
N SER A 30 -3.37 6.80 -11.01
CA SER A 30 -4.06 7.86 -10.28
C SER A 30 -3.97 7.66 -8.77
N MET A 31 -4.04 6.41 -8.31
CA MET A 31 -3.86 6.04 -6.90
C MET A 31 -2.44 6.30 -6.40
N ILE A 32 -1.44 5.85 -7.17
CA ILE A 32 -0.02 6.09 -6.86
C ILE A 32 0.22 7.59 -6.75
N SER A 33 -0.23 8.37 -7.73
CA SER A 33 -0.12 9.83 -7.71
C SER A 33 -0.82 10.46 -6.50
N LEU A 34 -2.00 9.95 -6.13
CA LEU A 34 -2.73 10.44 -4.97
C LEU A 34 -1.96 10.17 -3.68
N ILE A 35 -1.45 8.95 -3.46
CA ILE A 35 -0.70 8.59 -2.26
C ILE A 35 0.60 9.41 -2.18
N HIS A 36 1.39 9.40 -3.26
CA HIS A 36 2.67 10.09 -3.35
C HIS A 36 2.58 11.59 -2.99
N ASN A 37 1.51 12.26 -3.40
CA ASN A 37 1.35 13.70 -3.19
C ASN A 37 0.91 14.08 -1.76
N GLN A 38 0.74 13.13 -0.84
CA GLN A 38 0.31 13.43 0.53
C GLN A 38 1.50 13.68 1.46
N ASN A 39 1.47 14.80 2.19
CA ASN A 39 2.47 15.09 3.22
C ASN A 39 2.01 14.77 4.66
N ARG A 40 0.76 14.33 4.82
CA ARG A 40 0.09 14.11 6.11
C ARG A 40 -0.73 12.82 6.16
N LEU A 41 -0.45 11.88 5.26
CA LEU A 41 -1.20 10.63 5.20
C LEU A 41 -0.86 9.76 6.41
N GLU A 42 -1.84 9.54 7.28
CA GLU A 42 -1.70 8.74 8.50
C GLU A 42 -2.26 7.32 8.31
N ASN A 43 -3.32 7.17 7.49
CA ASN A 43 -4.01 5.91 7.30
C ASN A 43 -4.15 5.59 5.81
N LEU A 44 -3.59 4.46 5.39
CA LEU A 44 -3.84 3.88 4.07
C LEU A 44 -4.59 2.56 4.25
N ILE A 45 -5.74 2.45 3.60
CA ILE A 45 -6.59 1.28 3.69
C ILE A 45 -6.96 0.81 2.27
N ILE A 46 -6.63 -0.42 1.94
CA ILE A 46 -6.85 -1.01 0.62
C ILE A 46 -7.70 -2.28 0.79
N PHE A 47 -8.94 -2.23 0.31
CA PHE A 47 -9.81 -3.40 0.21
C PHE A 47 -9.88 -3.82 -1.26
N GLY A 48 -9.31 -4.97 -1.55
CA GLY A 48 -9.39 -5.59 -2.86
C GLY A 48 -10.65 -6.41 -3.07
N ASN A 49 -10.58 -7.26 -4.07
CA ASN A 49 -11.56 -8.29 -4.33
C ASN A 49 -10.88 -9.64 -4.12
N GLY A 50 -11.29 -10.37 -3.08
CA GLY A 50 -10.72 -11.67 -2.68
C GLY A 50 -10.92 -12.80 -3.69
N VAL A 51 -11.44 -12.49 -4.88
CA VAL A 51 -11.60 -13.40 -6.02
C VAL A 51 -10.77 -12.95 -7.23
N ALA A 52 -10.19 -11.75 -7.22
CA ALA A 52 -9.36 -11.24 -8.31
C ALA A 52 -8.00 -11.96 -8.33
N ILE A 53 -7.78 -12.76 -9.38
CA ILE A 53 -6.58 -13.57 -9.55
C ILE A 53 -5.96 -13.24 -10.92
N GLY A 54 -4.73 -12.73 -10.95
CA GLY A 54 -3.99 -12.48 -12.19
C GLY A 54 -2.67 -11.75 -11.95
N SER A 55 -1.68 -11.91 -12.84
CA SER A 55 -0.35 -11.29 -12.69
C SER A 55 -0.40 -9.76 -12.67
N ASN A 56 -1.37 -9.17 -13.38
CA ASN A 56 -1.54 -7.71 -13.43
C ASN A 56 -2.02 -7.16 -12.09
N TYR A 57 -2.99 -7.84 -11.46
CA TYR A 57 -3.51 -7.46 -10.15
C TYR A 57 -2.40 -7.45 -9.08
N ASP A 58 -1.61 -8.52 -8.99
CA ASP A 58 -0.48 -8.61 -8.06
C ASP A 58 0.54 -7.49 -8.30
N THR A 59 0.89 -7.25 -9.56
CA THR A 59 1.83 -6.17 -9.95
C THR A 59 1.27 -4.80 -9.55
N THR A 60 -0.02 -4.59 -9.75
CA THR A 60 -0.70 -3.35 -9.40
C THR A 60 -0.65 -3.10 -7.90
N ILE A 61 -0.96 -4.11 -7.10
CA ILE A 61 -0.87 -4.03 -5.64
C ILE A 61 0.57 -3.77 -5.19
N SER A 62 1.56 -4.51 -5.71
CA SER A 62 2.97 -4.27 -5.40
C SER A 62 3.39 -2.83 -5.69
N ASN A 63 2.96 -2.26 -6.82
CA ASN A 63 3.26 -0.88 -7.19
C ASN A 63 2.57 0.17 -6.29
N ILE A 64 1.34 -0.12 -5.85
CA ILE A 64 0.66 0.73 -4.86
C ILE A 64 1.41 0.68 -3.52
N LEU A 65 1.82 -0.51 -3.10
CA LEU A 65 2.53 -0.70 -1.84
C LEU A 65 3.96 -0.15 -1.87
N SER A 66 4.66 -0.19 -3.01
CA SER A 66 5.98 0.43 -3.11
C SER A 66 5.91 1.95 -2.89
N THR A 67 4.80 2.59 -3.23
CA THR A 67 4.57 4.03 -3.05
C THR A 67 4.45 4.44 -1.58
N VAL A 68 4.19 3.50 -0.65
CA VAL A 68 4.05 3.85 0.78
C VAL A 68 5.35 4.40 1.38
N GLN A 69 6.50 4.09 0.78
CA GLN A 69 7.79 4.64 1.20
C GLN A 69 7.82 6.18 1.07
N ASP A 70 7.08 6.75 0.13
CA ASP A 70 7.04 8.20 -0.13
C ASP A 70 6.28 8.96 0.95
N VAL A 71 5.44 8.24 1.71
CA VAL A 71 4.62 8.75 2.82
C VAL A 71 5.02 8.13 4.16
N ALA A 72 6.16 7.43 4.20
CA ALA A 72 6.66 6.70 5.37
C ALA A 72 6.79 7.58 6.62
N HIS A 73 7.11 8.86 6.44
CA HIS A 73 7.26 9.81 7.55
C HIS A 73 5.95 10.15 8.25
N SER A 74 4.79 9.98 7.60
CA SER A 74 3.48 10.29 8.20
C SER A 74 2.60 9.07 8.43
N LEU A 75 2.86 7.95 7.74
CA LEU A 75 2.00 6.77 7.77
C LEU A 75 2.06 6.08 9.14
N LYS A 76 0.89 5.92 9.77
CA LYS A 76 0.71 5.30 11.09
C LYS A 76 -0.03 3.97 11.02
N LYS A 77 -0.96 3.84 10.07
CA LYS A 77 -1.78 2.65 9.86
C LYS A 77 -1.75 2.24 8.38
N LEU A 78 -1.45 0.96 8.16
CA LEU A 78 -1.69 0.28 6.89
C LEU A 78 -2.62 -0.90 7.12
N GLU A 79 -3.70 -0.94 6.37
CA GLU A 79 -4.66 -2.05 6.38
C GLU A 79 -4.87 -2.54 4.95
N ILE A 80 -4.69 -3.84 4.75
CA ILE A 80 -4.89 -4.51 3.48
C ILE A 80 -5.85 -5.66 3.71
N ALA A 81 -6.94 -5.68 2.96
CA ALA A 81 -7.96 -6.70 3.05
C ALA A 81 -8.36 -7.23 1.68
N ASP A 82 -8.63 -8.53 1.58
CA ASP A 82 -9.10 -9.18 0.35
C ASP A 82 -8.13 -9.02 -0.84
N VAL A 83 -6.82 -9.14 -0.60
CA VAL A 83 -5.77 -8.98 -1.62
C VAL A 83 -4.87 -10.21 -1.72
N PHE A 84 -4.46 -10.55 -2.95
CA PHE A 84 -3.42 -11.54 -3.25
C PHE A 84 -2.10 -10.84 -3.59
N MET A 85 -1.04 -11.15 -2.84
CA MET A 85 0.32 -10.67 -3.03
C MET A 85 1.27 -11.85 -3.19
N ARG A 86 1.44 -12.35 -4.43
CA ARG A 86 2.41 -13.43 -4.74
C ARG A 86 3.81 -12.91 -5.02
N ASP A 87 3.96 -11.63 -5.34
CA ASP A 87 5.25 -10.97 -5.46
C ASP A 87 6.00 -11.03 -4.12
N LYS A 88 7.26 -11.45 -4.17
CA LYS A 88 8.11 -11.72 -3.00
C LYS A 88 8.63 -10.45 -2.33
N GLU A 89 8.55 -9.31 -3.01
CA GLU A 89 9.07 -8.03 -2.51
C GLU A 89 7.98 -6.97 -2.32
N ALA A 90 6.70 -7.34 -2.42
CA ALA A 90 5.55 -6.45 -2.30
C ALA A 90 5.54 -5.64 -0.98
N LEU A 91 6.02 -6.24 0.12
CA LEU A 91 6.06 -5.60 1.43
C LEU A 91 7.38 -4.89 1.76
N LYS A 92 8.38 -4.91 0.86
CA LYS A 92 9.72 -4.37 1.13
C LYS A 92 9.71 -2.89 1.53
N ALA A 93 8.84 -2.09 0.91
CA ALA A 93 8.71 -0.66 1.19
C ALA A 93 8.29 -0.36 2.65
N LEU A 94 7.63 -1.32 3.34
CA LEU A 94 7.22 -1.15 4.73
C LEU A 94 8.41 -1.03 5.69
N ILE A 95 9.60 -1.52 5.31
CA ILE A 95 10.82 -1.37 6.11
C ILE A 95 11.17 0.11 6.33
N GLN A 96 10.81 0.99 5.39
CA GLN A 96 11.04 2.44 5.53
C GLN A 96 9.98 3.12 6.41
N CYS A 97 8.83 2.49 6.63
CA CYS A 97 7.67 3.06 7.32
C CYS A 97 7.76 2.91 8.84
N LYS A 98 8.78 3.55 9.44
CA LYS A 98 9.09 3.45 10.88
C LYS A 98 7.98 3.95 11.82
N ASN A 99 7.05 4.75 11.32
CA ASN A 99 5.95 5.32 12.11
C ASN A 99 4.69 4.44 12.12
N ILE A 100 4.70 3.30 11.41
CA ILE A 100 3.57 2.37 11.43
C ILE A 100 3.41 1.77 12.84
N SER A 101 2.27 2.06 13.45
CA SER A 101 1.83 1.51 14.73
C SER A 101 0.77 0.42 14.55
N THR A 102 0.13 0.36 13.39
CA THR A 102 -0.89 -0.65 13.06
C THR A 102 -0.65 -1.17 11.65
N LEU A 103 -0.38 -2.47 11.54
CA LEU A 103 -0.31 -3.21 10.29
C LEU A 103 -1.35 -4.34 10.36
N HIS A 104 -2.36 -4.28 9.50
CA HIS A 104 -3.46 -5.25 9.50
C HIS A 104 -3.59 -5.89 8.12
N PHE A 105 -3.61 -7.22 8.10
CA PHE A 105 -3.89 -8.02 6.91
C PHE A 105 -5.11 -8.90 7.20
N GLU A 106 -6.18 -8.71 6.43
CA GLU A 106 -7.43 -9.45 6.59
C GLU A 106 -7.76 -10.19 5.30
N ASN A 107 -8.15 -11.45 5.40
CA ASN A 107 -8.55 -12.29 4.25
C ASN A 107 -7.64 -12.15 3.01
N SER A 108 -6.34 -12.00 3.25
CA SER A 108 -5.35 -11.68 2.21
C SER A 108 -4.33 -12.80 2.11
N PHE A 109 -3.98 -13.16 0.88
CA PHE A 109 -2.88 -14.08 0.63
C PHE A 109 -1.59 -13.28 0.48
N ILE A 110 -0.58 -13.59 1.29
CA ILE A 110 0.75 -12.97 1.21
C ILE A 110 1.78 -14.07 1.06
N SER A 111 2.60 -13.98 0.00
CA SER A 111 3.65 -14.97 -0.21
C SER A 111 4.62 -14.97 0.97
N PRO A 112 4.96 -16.15 1.55
CA PRO A 112 5.85 -16.25 2.70
C PRO A 112 7.20 -15.56 2.51
N GLU A 113 7.70 -15.47 1.28
CA GLU A 113 8.97 -14.83 0.94
C GLU A 113 9.02 -13.34 1.30
N ASN A 114 7.88 -12.65 1.35
CA ASN A 114 7.82 -11.25 1.84
C ASN A 114 8.31 -11.11 3.28
N PHE A 115 8.29 -12.19 4.06
CA PHE A 115 8.74 -12.23 5.44
C PHE A 115 10.15 -12.84 5.61
N GLN A 116 10.77 -13.29 4.51
CA GLN A 116 12.07 -13.97 4.54
C GLN A 116 13.25 -13.00 4.32
N SER A 117 12.99 -11.75 3.94
CA SER A 117 14.02 -10.74 3.67
C SER A 117 14.69 -10.23 4.96
N ASN A 118 15.75 -10.96 5.33
CA ASN A 118 16.82 -10.67 6.31
C ASN A 118 16.37 -10.21 7.72
N PRO A 119 16.55 -11.03 8.78
CA PRO A 119 16.11 -10.74 10.15
C PRO A 119 16.74 -9.50 10.82
N LEU A 120 17.69 -8.82 10.16
CA LEU A 120 18.29 -7.56 10.64
C LEU A 120 17.40 -6.33 10.35
N ASN A 121 16.67 -6.26 9.24
CA ASN A 121 15.89 -5.07 8.86
C ASN A 121 14.65 -4.80 9.73
N TRP A 122 14.05 -5.86 10.29
CA TRP A 122 12.88 -5.73 11.18
C TRP A 122 13.25 -5.69 12.67
N LYS A 123 14.51 -6.02 13.01
CA LYS A 123 15.02 -5.93 14.39
C LYS A 123 15.62 -4.55 14.69
N ASP A 124 16.23 -3.89 13.71
CA ASP A 124 16.80 -2.53 13.86
C ASP A 124 15.77 -1.39 13.81
N SER A 125 14.49 -1.69 13.59
CA SER A 125 13.37 -0.73 13.70
C SER A 125 12.80 -0.60 15.12
N ARG A 126 13.43 -1.25 16.11
CA ARG A 126 13.15 -1.07 17.54
C ARG A 126 14.34 -0.41 18.26
N LEU A 127 14.68 0.81 17.89
CA LEU A 127 15.44 1.74 18.73
C LEU A 127 14.88 3.16 18.55
#